data_AF-A0A6A5SUQ0-F1
#
_entry.id   AF-A0A6A5SUQ0-F1
#
_cell.length_a   1.000
_cell.length_b   1.000
_cell.length_c   1.000
_cell.angle_alpha   90.00
_cell.angle_beta   90.00
_cell.angle_gamma   90.00
#
_symmetry.space_group_name_H-M   'P 1'
#
loop_
_entity.id
_entity.type
_entity.pdbx_description
1 polymer ?
#
loop_
_entity_poly.entity_id
_entity_poly.type
_entity_poly.pdbx_seq_one_letter_code
_entity_poly.pdbx_strand_id
1 'polypeptide(L)'
;MSSNPQISVTPYPPASTDGRPSYPDDMSASSSNSSISDQEIKGDPMLQARPRLGSRKSSGTIIIPRDSPNVEMQEEEYDDGDARTMSPRRSSEEIEKMGQDAREALIEQAKILQASLMEIVDRVEVVKNEHEKLEGGNKFLQSYIGELMQTSKLTSAGAGKATKAKGKGRIIK
;
A
#
# COMPACT_ATOMS: atom_id res chain seq x y z
N MET A 1 -37.80 -17.16 -5.48
CA MET A 1 -37.35 -15.98 -4.73
C MET A 1 -36.13 -16.39 -3.93
N SER A 2 -34.93 -16.08 -4.42
CA SER A 2 -33.70 -16.20 -3.62
C SER A 2 -32.76 -15.06 -3.99
N SER A 3 -32.35 -14.39 -2.93
CA SER A 3 -31.71 -13.09 -2.82
C SER A 3 -30.24 -13.10 -3.27
N ASN A 4 -29.88 -12.05 -4.00
CA ASN A 4 -28.52 -11.71 -4.40
C ASN A 4 -27.76 -11.08 -3.21
N PRO A 5 -26.53 -11.51 -2.84
CA PRO A 5 -25.76 -10.81 -1.83
C PRO A 5 -25.10 -9.58 -2.47
N GLN A 6 -25.54 -8.39 -2.05
CA GLN A 6 -24.89 -7.11 -2.35
C GLN A 6 -23.63 -6.99 -1.48
N ILE A 7 -22.45 -7.04 -2.10
CA ILE A 7 -21.17 -6.76 -1.43
C ILE A 7 -20.98 -5.24 -1.44
N SER A 8 -21.21 -4.59 -0.30
CA SER A 8 -20.93 -3.18 -0.10
C SER A 8 -19.43 -2.97 0.06
N VAL A 9 -18.77 -2.42 -0.97
CA VAL A 9 -17.36 -2.00 -0.90
C VAL A 9 -17.30 -0.62 -0.23
N THR A 10 -16.81 -0.56 1.01
CA THR A 10 -16.47 0.72 1.65
C THR A 10 -15.14 1.25 1.09
N PRO A 11 -15.07 2.48 0.55
CA PRO A 11 -13.81 3.04 0.08
C PRO A 11 -12.89 3.38 1.26
N TYR A 12 -11.63 2.96 1.18
CA TYR A 12 -10.55 3.47 2.03
C TYR A 12 -10.33 4.98 1.74
N PRO A 13 -10.12 5.83 2.75
CA PRO A 13 -9.84 7.24 2.53
C PRO A 13 -8.40 7.42 1.98
N PRO A 14 -8.17 8.41 1.10
CA PRO A 14 -6.84 8.72 0.58
C PRO A 14 -5.95 9.29 1.69
N ALA A 15 -4.68 8.89 1.71
CA ALA A 15 -3.67 9.45 2.60
C ALA A 15 -3.42 10.92 2.23
N SER A 16 -3.93 11.83 3.04
CA SER A 16 -3.62 13.25 2.98
C SER A 16 -2.16 13.46 3.40
N THR A 17 -1.31 13.85 2.45
CA THR A 17 -0.02 14.49 2.73
C THR A 17 -0.30 15.89 3.25
N ASP A 18 -0.30 16.10 4.57
CA ASP A 18 0.03 17.38 5.21
C ASP A 18 -0.02 17.25 6.75
N GLY A 19 0.97 17.82 7.43
CA GLY A 19 0.90 18.11 8.87
C GLY A 19 1.43 17.02 9.80
N ARG A 20 2.75 16.91 9.89
CA ARG A 20 3.49 16.19 10.94
C ARG A 20 3.01 16.60 12.34
N PRO A 21 2.35 15.73 13.13
CA PRO A 21 2.19 15.98 14.56
C PRO A 21 3.46 15.47 15.23
N SER A 22 4.27 16.41 15.74
CA SER A 22 5.34 16.10 16.69
C SER A 22 4.71 15.43 17.90
N TYR A 23 4.87 14.11 18.04
CA TYR A 23 4.61 13.45 19.30
C TYR A 23 5.48 14.12 20.38
N PRO A 24 4.93 14.49 21.54
CA PRO A 24 5.77 14.76 22.69
C PRO A 24 6.33 13.42 23.19
N ASP A 25 7.64 13.26 23.08
CA ASP A 25 8.40 12.38 23.97
C ASP A 25 8.29 12.95 25.39
N ASP A 26 7.19 12.62 26.07
CA ASP A 26 7.10 12.69 27.53
C ASP A 26 6.79 11.30 28.05
N MET A 27 7.79 10.41 27.91
CA MET A 27 7.90 9.26 28.79
C MET A 27 8.26 9.81 30.17
N SER A 28 7.24 10.29 30.88
CA SER A 28 7.31 10.52 32.31
C SER A 28 7.67 9.18 32.96
N ALA A 29 8.97 9.00 33.20
CA ALA A 29 9.46 8.02 34.14
C ALA A 29 8.85 8.38 35.49
N SER A 30 7.73 7.74 35.83
CA SER A 30 7.23 7.71 37.19
C SER A 30 8.28 6.99 38.02
N SER A 31 9.29 7.73 38.46
CA SER A 31 10.17 7.38 39.55
C SER A 31 9.30 7.37 40.81
N SER A 32 8.60 6.26 41.02
CA SER A 32 7.97 5.96 42.30
C SER A 32 9.10 5.63 43.27
N ASN A 33 9.71 6.68 43.82
CA ASN A 33 10.58 6.58 44.97
C ASN A 33 9.68 6.23 46.16
N SER A 34 9.50 4.95 46.47
CA SER A 34 8.80 4.55 47.69
C SER A 34 9.68 4.90 48.88
N SER A 35 9.58 6.14 49.31
CA SER A 35 10.08 6.63 50.59
C SER A 35 9.45 5.77 51.68
N ILE A 36 10.30 5.12 52.49
CA ILE A 36 9.85 4.38 53.66
C ILE A 36 9.25 5.43 54.61
N SER A 37 7.97 5.31 54.87
CA SER A 37 7.31 6.05 55.93
C SER A 37 6.55 5.00 56.71
N ASP A 38 7.09 4.66 57.88
CA ASP A 38 6.39 3.94 58.93
C ASP A 38 5.15 4.77 59.31
N GLN A 39 4.04 4.49 58.65
CA GLN A 39 2.71 4.83 59.14
C GLN A 39 1.90 3.54 59.16
N GLU A 40 1.50 3.14 60.37
CA GLU A 40 0.54 2.08 60.62
C GLU A 40 -0.77 2.38 59.88
N ILE A 41 -0.93 1.82 58.69
CA ILE A 41 -2.23 1.76 58.02
C ILE A 41 -2.83 0.42 58.37
N LYS A 42 -3.85 0.42 59.24
CA LYS A 42 -4.78 -0.70 59.44
C LYS A 42 -5.30 -1.15 58.07
N GLY A 43 -4.78 -2.28 57.58
CA GLY A 43 -5.17 -2.87 56.30
C GLY A 43 -6.51 -3.61 56.38
N ASP A 44 -7.36 -3.34 55.40
CA ASP A 44 -8.63 -4.00 55.10
C ASP A 44 -8.41 -5.53 54.89
N PRO A 45 -9.17 -6.44 55.55
CA PRO A 45 -8.87 -7.89 55.57
C PRO A 45 -9.08 -8.64 54.24
N MET A 46 -9.44 -7.96 53.14
CA MET A 46 -9.77 -8.62 51.86
C MET A 46 -8.65 -8.63 50.81
N LEU A 47 -7.51 -7.97 51.04
CA LEU A 47 -6.38 -7.99 50.11
C LEU A 47 -5.31 -8.96 50.61
N GLN A 48 -5.25 -10.16 50.01
CA GLN A 48 -4.12 -11.06 50.22
C GLN A 48 -2.83 -10.33 49.83
N ALA A 49 -1.97 -10.08 50.81
CA ALA A 49 -0.71 -9.41 50.60
C ALA A 49 0.14 -10.20 49.60
N ARG A 50 0.51 -9.58 48.47
CA ARG A 50 1.48 -10.17 47.54
C ARG A 50 2.74 -10.55 48.34
N PRO A 51 3.27 -11.77 48.17
CA PRO A 51 4.54 -12.17 48.77
C PRO A 51 5.57 -11.09 48.50
N ARG A 52 6.22 -10.61 49.56
CA ARG A 52 7.27 -9.59 49.46
C ARG A 52 8.37 -10.16 48.57
N LEU A 53 8.50 -9.66 47.33
CA LEU A 53 9.65 -9.97 46.50
C LEU A 53 10.87 -9.52 47.29
N GLY A 54 11.70 -10.48 47.72
CA GLY A 54 12.95 -10.19 48.40
C GLY A 54 13.77 -9.20 47.56
N SER A 55 14.59 -8.39 48.23
CA SER A 55 15.48 -7.42 47.59
C SER A 55 16.29 -8.09 46.48
N ARG A 56 15.83 -7.98 45.23
CA ARG A 56 16.61 -8.41 44.07
C ARG A 56 17.56 -7.27 43.77
N LYS A 57 18.87 -7.55 43.82
CA LYS A 57 19.91 -6.65 43.33
C LYS A 57 19.49 -6.18 41.93
N SER A 58 19.55 -4.90 41.63
CA SER A 58 19.28 -4.41 40.27
C SER A 58 20.26 -5.10 39.32
N SER A 59 19.76 -6.00 38.47
CA SER A 59 20.54 -6.51 37.36
C SER A 59 20.80 -5.31 36.46
N GLY A 60 22.08 -4.95 36.28
CA GLY A 60 22.49 -3.78 35.52
C GLY A 60 21.88 -3.71 34.12
N THR A 61 22.05 -2.56 33.49
CA THR A 61 21.50 -2.25 32.16
C THR A 61 21.83 -3.33 31.14
N ILE A 62 20.83 -3.76 30.36
CA ILE A 62 20.92 -4.80 29.31
C ILE A 62 21.79 -4.35 28.11
N ILE A 63 22.25 -3.09 28.11
CA ILE A 63 23.00 -2.49 27.00
C ILE A 63 24.45 -2.99 27.01
N ILE A 64 24.78 -3.86 26.06
CA ILE A 64 26.14 -4.33 25.81
C ILE A 64 26.84 -3.34 24.85
N PRO A 65 28.03 -2.81 25.18
CA PRO A 65 28.81 -1.98 24.27
C PRO A 65 29.13 -2.70 22.95
N ARG A 66 29.17 -1.96 21.84
CA ARG A 66 29.38 -2.51 20.48
C ARG A 66 30.68 -3.31 20.31
N ASP A 67 31.70 -3.02 21.12
CA ASP A 67 33.03 -3.63 21.00
C ASP A 67 33.23 -4.84 21.96
N SER A 68 32.14 -5.34 22.56
CA SER A 68 32.21 -6.48 23.48
C SER A 68 32.58 -7.78 22.71
N PRO A 69 33.67 -8.47 23.09
CA PRO A 69 34.27 -9.50 22.24
C PRO A 69 33.47 -10.81 22.09
N ASN A 70 32.41 -11.08 22.85
CA ASN A 70 31.74 -12.40 22.80
C ASN A 70 30.23 -12.31 23.11
N VAL A 71 29.41 -11.90 22.15
CA VAL A 71 27.93 -12.06 22.20
C VAL A 71 27.47 -13.14 21.21
N GLU A 72 28.22 -14.23 21.12
CA GLU A 72 27.68 -15.46 20.55
C GLU A 72 26.98 -16.20 21.69
N MET A 73 25.69 -16.48 21.52
CA MET A 73 24.99 -17.41 22.40
C MET A 73 25.70 -18.75 22.26
N GLN A 74 26.49 -19.14 23.26
CA GLN A 74 27.06 -20.47 23.29
C GLN A 74 25.89 -21.46 23.26
N GLU A 75 26.08 -22.54 22.50
CA GLU A 75 25.14 -23.65 22.48
C GLU A 75 25.15 -24.29 23.87
N GLU A 76 24.29 -23.77 24.75
CA GLU A 76 24.11 -24.27 26.10
C GLU A 76 23.39 -25.62 26.02
N GLU A 77 24.06 -26.68 26.47
CA GLU A 77 23.42 -27.97 26.70
C GLU A 77 22.44 -27.82 27.88
N TYR A 78 21.14 -27.84 27.57
CA TYR A 78 20.09 -27.69 28.56
C TYR A 78 19.93 -28.99 29.36
N ASP A 79 19.84 -28.85 30.68
CA ASP A 79 19.59 -29.96 31.60
C ASP A 79 18.14 -30.50 31.44
N ASP A 80 17.94 -31.78 31.73
CA ASP A 80 16.64 -32.48 31.65
C ASP A 80 15.60 -31.88 32.61
N GLY A 81 16.05 -31.11 33.63
CA GLY A 81 15.21 -30.34 34.55
C GLY A 81 15.04 -28.86 34.22
N ASP A 82 15.55 -28.37 33.08
CA ASP A 82 15.51 -26.94 32.77
C ASP A 82 14.07 -26.46 32.51
N ALA A 83 13.58 -25.55 33.34
CA ALA A 83 12.24 -24.98 33.20
C ALA A 83 12.01 -24.30 31.82
N ARG A 84 13.07 -23.88 31.12
CA ARG A 84 13.01 -23.33 29.75
C ARG A 84 12.59 -24.37 28.72
N THR A 85 12.87 -25.66 28.95
CA THR A 85 12.42 -26.79 28.10
C THR A 85 11.02 -27.27 28.50
N MET A 86 10.58 -26.96 29.73
CA MET A 86 9.29 -27.37 30.30
C MET A 86 8.10 -26.45 29.97
N SER A 87 8.31 -25.35 29.23
CA SER A 87 7.20 -24.56 28.68
C SER A 87 6.52 -25.36 27.55
N PRO A 88 5.17 -25.37 27.44
CA PRO A 88 4.49 -25.98 26.29
C PRO A 88 4.94 -25.32 24.98
N ARG A 89 5.97 -25.89 24.35
CA ARG A 89 6.39 -25.55 22.99
C ARG A 89 5.44 -26.26 22.04
N ARG A 90 4.99 -25.58 20.97
CA ARG A 90 4.34 -26.26 19.84
C ARG A 90 5.22 -27.43 19.43
N SER A 91 4.63 -28.58 19.12
CA SER A 91 5.42 -29.73 18.67
C SER A 91 6.21 -29.32 17.41
N SER A 92 7.41 -29.85 17.23
CA SER A 92 8.24 -29.58 16.04
C SER A 92 7.48 -29.84 14.73
N GLU A 93 6.63 -30.86 14.73
CA GLU A 93 5.70 -31.20 13.65
C GLU A 93 4.68 -30.09 13.35
N GLU A 94 4.11 -29.44 14.37
CA GLU A 94 3.16 -28.33 14.17
C GLU A 94 3.86 -27.10 13.57
N ILE A 95 5.09 -26.82 13.98
CA ILE A 95 5.90 -25.72 13.45
C ILE A 95 6.26 -25.95 11.99
N GLU A 96 6.67 -27.18 11.63
CA GLU A 96 6.97 -27.53 10.25
C GLU A 96 5.73 -27.41 9.35
N LYS A 97 4.58 -27.91 9.82
CA LYS A 97 3.30 -27.77 9.11
C LYS A 97 2.94 -26.30 8.89
N MET A 98 3.04 -25.46 9.92
CA MET A 98 2.78 -24.01 9.78
C MET A 98 3.72 -23.35 8.76
N GLY A 99 4.98 -23.79 8.68
CA GLY A 99 5.94 -23.33 7.67
C GLY A 99 5.57 -23.79 6.25
N GLN A 100 5.04 -25.00 6.09
CA GLN A 100 4.53 -25.50 4.81
C GLN A 100 3.28 -24.72 4.38
N ASP A 101 2.29 -24.57 5.27
CA ASP A 101 1.06 -23.83 5.00
C ASP A 101 1.36 -22.36 4.59
N ALA A 102 2.31 -21.71 5.26
CA ALA A 102 2.73 -20.35 4.90
C ALA A 102 3.38 -20.28 3.51
N ARG A 103 4.19 -21.28 3.12
CA ARG A 103 4.77 -21.34 1.78
C ARG A 103 3.71 -21.58 0.71
N GLU A 104 2.75 -22.46 0.98
CA GLU A 104 1.64 -22.73 0.06
C GLU A 104 0.76 -21.50 -0.14
N ALA A 105 0.42 -20.79 0.93
CA ALA A 105 -0.35 -19.54 0.86
C ALA A 105 0.37 -18.47 0.02
N LEU A 106 1.69 -18.34 0.17
CA LEU A 106 2.49 -17.41 -0.65
C LEU A 106 2.49 -17.80 -2.13
N ILE A 107 2.61 -19.10 -2.44
CA ILE A 107 2.56 -19.61 -3.81
C ILE A 107 1.18 -19.36 -4.43
N GLU A 108 0.11 -19.57 -3.67
CA GLU A 108 -1.26 -19.32 -4.14
C GLU A 108 -1.48 -17.83 -4.44
N GLN A 109 -1.06 -16.94 -3.54
CA GLN A 109 -1.14 -15.49 -3.78
C GLN A 109 -0.35 -15.08 -5.03
N ALA A 110 0.85 -15.62 -5.22
CA ALA A 110 1.65 -15.35 -6.41
C ALA A 110 0.94 -15.79 -7.71
N LYS A 111 0.27 -16.96 -7.69
CA LYS A 111 -0.52 -17.45 -8.84
C LYS A 111 -1.72 -16.54 -9.14
N ILE A 112 -2.44 -16.11 -8.12
CA ILE A 112 -3.58 -15.18 -8.28
C ILE A 112 -3.10 -13.87 -8.89
N LEU A 113 -1.99 -13.33 -8.38
CA LEU A 113 -1.42 -12.09 -8.91
C LEU A 113 -0.98 -12.26 -10.36
N GLN A 114 -0.33 -13.37 -10.71
CA GLN A 114 0.07 -13.66 -12.08
C GLN A 114 -1.14 -13.73 -13.03
N ALA A 115 -2.22 -14.40 -12.61
CA ALA A 115 -3.45 -14.47 -13.40
C ALA A 115 -4.09 -13.09 -13.61
N SER A 116 -4.15 -12.27 -12.56
CA SER A 116 -4.64 -10.89 -12.61
C SER A 116 -3.80 -10.02 -13.57
N LEU A 117 -2.47 -10.15 -13.53
CA LEU A 117 -1.60 -9.42 -14.45
C LEU A 117 -1.81 -9.85 -15.91
N MET A 118 -1.99 -11.15 -16.16
CA MET A 118 -2.24 -11.66 -17.50
C MET A 118 -3.57 -11.12 -18.07
N GLU A 119 -4.61 -11.08 -17.25
CA GLU A 119 -5.90 -10.48 -17.62
C GLU A 119 -5.77 -8.98 -17.94
N ILE A 120 -4.98 -8.23 -17.17
CA ILE A 120 -4.73 -6.81 -17.45
C ILE A 120 -4.00 -6.63 -18.78
N VAL A 121 -3.00 -7.47 -19.09
CA VAL A 121 -2.28 -7.43 -20.36
C VAL A 121 -3.24 -7.65 -21.52
N ASP A 122 -4.11 -8.67 -21.46
CA ASP A 122 -5.10 -8.94 -22.50
C ASP A 122 -6.03 -7.74 -22.73
N ARG A 123 -6.51 -7.09 -21.65
CA ARG A 123 -7.34 -5.89 -21.73
C ARG A 123 -6.59 -4.71 -22.38
N VAL A 124 -5.31 -4.53 -22.06
CA VAL A 124 -4.46 -3.49 -22.68
C VAL A 124 -4.28 -3.74 -24.18
N GLU A 125 -4.11 -4.99 -24.59
CA GLU A 125 -4.00 -5.34 -26.01
C GLU A 125 -5.27 -5.02 -26.79
N VAL A 126 -6.45 -5.32 -26.22
CA VAL A 126 -7.74 -4.95 -26.83
C VAL A 126 -7.83 -3.44 -27.01
N VAL A 127 -7.57 -2.66 -25.96
CA VAL A 127 -7.62 -1.20 -26.02
C VAL A 127 -6.61 -0.64 -27.03
N LYS A 128 -5.40 -1.21 -27.11
CA LYS A 128 -4.39 -0.82 -28.09
C LYS A 128 -4.88 -1.04 -29.53
N ASN A 129 -5.48 -2.19 -29.80
CA ASN A 129 -6.00 -2.52 -31.13
C ASN A 129 -7.18 -1.60 -31.52
N GLU A 130 -8.04 -1.27 -30.57
CA GLU A 130 -9.13 -0.29 -30.79
C GLU A 130 -8.58 1.11 -31.04
N HIS A 131 -7.58 1.53 -30.26
CA HIS A 131 -6.91 2.82 -30.44
C HIS A 131 -6.28 2.93 -31.83
N GLU A 132 -5.58 1.90 -32.30
CA GLU A 132 -4.98 1.89 -33.64
C GLU A 132 -6.04 2.05 -34.75
N LYS A 133 -7.20 1.40 -34.61
CA LYS A 133 -8.33 1.57 -35.55
C LYS A 133 -8.88 2.99 -35.52
N LEU A 134 -9.09 3.56 -34.33
CA LEU A 134 -9.59 4.92 -34.18
C LEU A 134 -8.58 5.95 -34.72
N GLU A 135 -7.29 5.75 -34.47
CA GLU A 135 -6.22 6.59 -34.98
C GLU A 135 -6.14 6.52 -36.52
N GLY A 136 -6.22 5.32 -37.09
CA GLY A 136 -6.30 5.11 -38.54
C GLY A 136 -7.51 5.78 -39.16
N GLY A 137 -8.69 5.63 -38.54
CA GLY A 137 -9.92 6.30 -38.97
C GLY A 137 -9.82 7.83 -38.88
N ASN A 138 -9.22 8.36 -37.81
CA ASN A 138 -9.04 9.80 -37.63
C ASN A 138 -8.07 10.37 -38.70
N LYS A 139 -6.96 9.67 -38.98
CA LYS A 139 -6.05 10.02 -40.08
C LYS A 139 -6.78 10.05 -41.42
N PHE A 140 -7.59 9.03 -41.72
CA PHE A 140 -8.39 8.99 -42.95
C PHE A 140 -9.35 10.18 -43.05
N LEU A 141 -10.09 10.49 -41.98
CA LEU A 141 -11.00 11.63 -41.96
C LEU A 141 -10.27 12.97 -42.16
N GLN A 142 -9.12 13.16 -41.52
CA GLN A 142 -8.30 14.36 -41.69
C GLN A 142 -7.81 14.51 -43.12
N SER A 143 -7.31 13.45 -43.74
CA SER A 143 -6.91 13.44 -45.16
C SER A 143 -8.08 13.78 -46.08
N TYR A 144 -9.24 13.14 -45.88
CA TYR A 144 -10.44 13.38 -46.69
C TYR A 144 -10.92 14.83 -46.58
N ILE A 145 -10.96 15.39 -45.37
CA ILE A 145 -11.31 16.80 -45.14
C ILE A 145 -10.28 17.71 -45.84
N GLY A 146 -8.98 17.41 -45.72
CA GLY A 146 -7.91 18.15 -46.38
C GLY A 146 -8.08 18.21 -47.90
N GLU A 147 -8.32 17.05 -48.53
CA GLU A 147 -8.58 16.95 -49.98
C GLU A 147 -9.85 17.68 -50.40
N LEU A 148 -10.94 17.51 -49.65
CA LEU A 148 -12.21 18.21 -49.93
C LEU A 148 -12.06 19.72 -49.82
N MET A 149 -11.33 20.21 -48.82
CA MET A 149 -11.04 21.64 -48.67
C MET A 149 -10.14 22.16 -49.79
N GLN A 150 -9.12 21.39 -50.20
CA GLN A 150 -8.22 21.77 -51.30
C GLN A 150 -8.97 21.86 -52.63
N THR A 151 -9.77 20.84 -52.95
CA THR A 151 -10.63 20.83 -54.14
C THR A 151 -11.65 21.97 -54.10
N SER A 152 -12.29 22.22 -52.96
CA SER A 152 -13.23 23.34 -52.78
C SER A 152 -12.59 24.72 -53.00
N LYS A 153 -11.33 24.91 -52.60
CA LYS A 153 -10.57 26.15 -52.87
C LYS A 153 -10.26 26.29 -54.36
N LEU A 154 -9.85 25.21 -55.02
CA LEU A 154 -9.52 25.23 -56.45
C LEU A 154 -10.75 25.49 -57.33
N THR A 155 -11.89 24.86 -57.03
CA THR A 155 -13.14 25.02 -57.80
C THR A 155 -13.78 26.39 -57.58
N SER A 156 -13.75 26.94 -56.36
CA SER A 156 -14.25 28.29 -56.07
C SER A 156 -13.37 29.40 -56.64
N ALA A 157 -12.04 29.24 -56.65
CA ALA A 157 -11.13 30.19 -57.28
C ALA A 157 -11.23 30.22 -58.83
N GLY A 158 -11.66 29.11 -59.45
CA GLY A 158 -11.91 29.02 -60.90
C GLY A 158 -13.15 29.79 -61.37
N ALA A 159 -14.20 29.88 -60.53
CA ALA A 159 -15.44 30.58 -60.86
C ALA A 159 -15.32 32.13 -60.79
N GLY A 160 -14.34 32.65 -60.04
CA GLY A 160 -14.15 34.09 -59.81
C GLY A 160 -13.44 34.87 -60.93
N LYS A 161 -12.82 34.20 -61.91
CA LYS A 161 -12.11 34.89 -63.02
C LYS A 161 -12.98 35.16 -64.26
N ALA A 162 -14.19 34.61 -64.35
CA ALA A 162 -15.09 34.83 -65.47
C ALA A 162 -15.91 36.13 -65.39
N THR A 163 -15.90 36.85 -64.26
CA THR A 163 -16.75 38.05 -64.05
C THR A 163 -16.00 39.39 -64.10
N LYS A 164 -14.69 39.42 -64.31
CA LYS A 164 -13.89 40.66 -64.44
C LYS A 164 -13.73 41.19 -65.88
N ALA A 165 -14.70 40.94 -66.76
CA ALA A 165 -14.64 41.42 -68.14
C ALA A 165 -15.99 41.93 -68.68
N LYS A 166 -16.75 42.74 -67.93
CA LYS A 166 -17.78 43.61 -68.54
C LYS A 166 -18.22 44.74 -67.62
N GLY A 167 -17.75 45.95 -67.90
CA GLY A 167 -18.16 47.12 -67.13
C GLY A 167 -17.41 48.40 -67.49
N LYS A 168 -17.24 48.69 -68.78
CA LYS A 168 -16.76 49.99 -69.26
C LYS A 168 -17.87 50.62 -70.10
N GLY A 169 -18.42 51.73 -69.61
CA GLY A 169 -19.23 52.67 -70.37
C GLY A 169 -20.72 52.68 -70.02
N ARG A 170 -21.19 53.71 -69.30
CA ARG A 170 -21.83 54.90 -69.88
C ARG A 170 -22.22 55.85 -68.74
N ILE A 171 -21.57 57.00 -68.67
CA ILE A 171 -22.09 58.15 -67.92
C ILE A 171 -23.10 58.80 -68.85
N ILE A 172 -24.36 58.83 -68.43
CA ILE A 172 -25.46 59.48 -69.14
C ILE A 172 -25.67 60.84 -68.46
N LYS A 173 -25.80 61.85 -69.32
CA LYS A 173 -25.84 63.28 -69.07
C LYS A 173 -27.00 63.74 -68.19
#